data_AF-A0A8T5TT63-F1
#
_entry.id   AF-A0A8T5TT63-F1
#
_cell.length_a   1.000
_cell.length_b   1.000
_cell.length_c   1.000
_cell.angle_alpha   90.00
_cell.angle_beta   90.00
_cell.angle_gamma   90.00
#
_symmetry.space_group_name_H-M   'P 1'
#
loop_
_entity.id
_entity.type
_entity.pdbx_description
1 polymer ?
#
loop_
_entity_poly.entity_id
_entity_poly.type
_entity_poly.pdbx_seq_one_letter_code
_entity_poly.pdbx_strand_id
1 'polypeptide(L)'
;MSILLSEKSKNYIEKNKISEIFIDINFIEEPCTQVYEPKITIINSKNKKELATKDIVSDDGLTLSISDSFIKIYGLLDEYQLELGGLLKKMLRLNNVEPIIKNICKIN
;
A
#
# COMPACT_ATOMS: atom_id res chain seq x y z
N MET A 1 -15.49 -1.31 0.37
CA MET A 1 -14.13 -1.17 0.91
C MET A 1 -13.98 -2.03 2.15
N SER A 2 -13.29 -3.14 2.01
CA SER A 2 -12.94 -4.07 3.10
C SER A 2 -11.43 -4.35 3.10
N ILE A 3 -10.92 -4.93 4.19
CA ILE A 3 -9.53 -5.39 4.27
C ILE A 3 -9.56 -6.92 4.31
N LEU A 4 -8.94 -7.56 3.32
CA LEU A 4 -8.77 -9.00 3.34
C LEU A 4 -7.37 -9.35 3.84
N LEU A 5 -7.32 -10.13 4.91
CA LEU A 5 -6.08 -10.58 5.54
C LEU A 5 -6.00 -12.11 5.52
N SER A 6 -4.88 -12.65 5.00
CA SER A 6 -4.54 -14.05 5.25
C SER A 6 -4.28 -14.28 6.74
N GLU A 7 -4.41 -15.53 7.21
CA GLU A 7 -4.09 -15.89 8.60
C GLU A 7 -2.66 -15.48 9.00
N LYS A 8 -1.71 -15.59 8.07
CA LYS A 8 -0.32 -15.16 8.27
C LYS A 8 -0.21 -13.64 8.44
N SER A 9 -0.97 -12.87 7.66
CA SER A 9 -1.05 -11.41 7.78
C SER A 9 -1.68 -10.99 9.11
N LYS A 10 -2.79 -11.62 9.51
CA LYS A 10 -3.46 -11.37 10.80
C LYS A 10 -2.49 -11.58 11.97
N ASN A 11 -1.85 -12.75 12.04
CA ASN A 11 -0.87 -13.07 13.06
C ASN A 11 0.32 -12.09 13.10
N TYR A 12 0.76 -11.60 11.94
CA TYR A 12 1.82 -10.61 11.86
C TYR A 12 1.38 -9.24 12.40
N ILE A 13 0.19 -8.79 12.04
CA ILE A 13 -0.39 -7.52 12.48
C ILE A 13 -0.57 -7.51 14.00
N GLU A 14 -1.17 -8.56 14.56
CA GLU A 14 -1.37 -8.72 16.00
C GLU A 14 -0.04 -8.77 16.77
N LYS A 15 0.90 -9.62 16.32
CA LYS A 15 2.21 -9.78 16.98
C LYS A 15 3.01 -8.47 17.03
N ASN A 16 2.92 -7.66 15.98
CA ASN A 16 3.63 -6.38 15.88
C ASN A 16 2.81 -5.18 16.37
N LYS A 17 1.59 -5.41 16.88
CA LYS A 17 0.67 -4.37 17.35
C LYS A 17 0.45 -3.27 16.30
N ILE A 18 0.27 -3.67 15.05
CA ILE A 18 0.04 -2.76 13.93
C ILE A 18 -1.43 -2.35 13.96
N SER A 19 -1.71 -1.06 14.15
CA SER A 19 -3.06 -0.50 14.17
C SER A 19 -3.36 0.45 13.02
N GLU A 20 -2.33 0.96 12.35
CA GLU A 20 -2.46 1.95 11.29
C GLU A 20 -1.51 1.61 10.13
N ILE A 21 -2.06 1.54 8.92
CA ILE A 21 -1.34 1.28 7.67
C ILE A 21 -1.67 2.40 6.69
N PHE A 22 -0.66 2.85 5.96
CA PHE A 22 -0.78 3.80 4.86
C PHE A 22 -0.45 3.12 3.53
N ILE A 23 -1.33 3.28 2.55
CA ILE A 23 -1.12 2.88 1.16
C ILE A 23 -0.82 4.13 0.33
N ASP A 24 0.28 4.05 -0.41
CA ASP A 24 0.71 5.07 -1.35
C ASP A 24 1.29 4.43 -2.62
N ILE A 25 1.86 5.25 -3.48
CA ILE A 25 2.69 4.82 -4.61
C ILE A 25 4.16 5.15 -4.34
N ASN A 26 5.04 4.25 -4.73
CA ASN A 26 6.42 4.55 -5.03
C ASN A 26 6.51 4.88 -6.53
N PHE A 27 6.90 6.10 -6.86
CA PHE A 27 7.08 6.52 -8.25
C PHE A 27 8.56 6.47 -8.61
N ILE A 28 8.89 5.69 -9.64
CA ILE A 28 10.24 5.56 -10.18
C ILE A 28 10.21 6.07 -11.61
N GLU A 29 11.03 7.07 -11.91
CA GLU A 29 11.17 7.64 -13.24
C GLU A 29 12.58 7.33 -13.76
N GLU A 30 12.61 6.61 -14.87
CA GLU A 30 13.79 6.27 -15.66
C GLU A 30 13.66 6.93 -17.04
N PRO A 31 14.76 7.12 -17.79
CA PRO A 31 14.75 7.90 -19.04
C PRO A 31 13.67 7.52 -20.06
N CYS A 32 13.26 6.25 -20.13
CA CYS A 32 12.20 5.78 -21.02
C CYS A 32 11.01 5.13 -20.30
N THR A 33 11.01 5.09 -18.97
CA THR A 33 10.08 4.27 -18.22
C THR A 33 9.60 4.99 -16.97
N GLN A 34 8.30 4.98 -16.76
CA GLN A 34 7.71 5.37 -15.49
C GLN A 34 7.10 4.14 -14.82
N VAL A 35 7.46 3.90 -13.56
CA VAL A 35 6.91 2.82 -12.75
C VAL A 35 6.14 3.41 -11.60
N TYR A 36 4.88 3.00 -11.48
CA TYR A 36 4.04 3.25 -10.32
C TYR A 36 3.94 1.94 -9.57
N GLU A 37 4.57 1.84 -8.40
CA GLU A 37 4.60 0.64 -7.58
C GLU A 37 3.78 0.86 -6.30
N PRO A 38 2.82 0.00 -5.95
CA PRO A 38 2.08 0.10 -4.70
C PRO A 38 3.01 -0.01 -3.49
N LYS A 39 2.87 0.92 -2.54
CA LYS A 39 3.70 0.98 -1.34
C LYS A 39 2.83 0.93 -0.08
N ILE A 40 3.18 0.01 0.81
CA ILE A 40 2.60 -0.07 2.15
C ILE A 40 3.59 0.49 3.16
N THR A 41 3.12 1.40 4.00
CA THR A 41 3.86 1.94 5.15
C THR A 41 3.09 1.69 6.43
N ILE A 42 3.72 1.06 7.43
CA ILE A 42 3.14 0.93 8.76
C ILE A 42 3.30 2.29 9.47
N ILE A 43 2.19 2.86 9.94
CA ILE A 43 2.20 4.10 10.71
C ILE A 43 2.46 3.76 12.19
N ASN A 44 3.36 4.50 12.80
CA ASN A 44 3.69 4.48 14.21
C ASN A 44 3.83 5.92 14.73
N SER A 45 4.07 6.09 16.02
CA SER A 45 4.16 7.41 16.65
C SER A 45 5.24 8.33 16.05
N LYS A 46 6.24 7.79 15.33
CA LYS A 46 7.33 8.56 14.74
C LYS A 46 7.00 9.16 13.37
N ASN A 47 6.15 8.51 12.57
CA ASN A 47 5.81 8.95 11.21
C ASN A 47 4.36 9.48 11.07
N LYS A 48 3.59 9.52 12.17
CA LYS A 48 2.19 9.94 12.18
C LYS A 48 1.92 11.39 11.73
N LYS A 49 2.92 12.28 11.79
CA LYS A 49 2.74 13.72 11.50
C LYS A 49 2.85 14.09 10.01
N GLU A 50 3.28 13.18 9.13
CA GLU A 50 3.66 13.52 7.75
C GLU A 50 2.66 13.07 6.67
N LEU A 51 1.54 12.43 7.03
CA LEU A 51 0.65 11.78 6.07
C LEU A 51 -0.67 12.54 5.96
N ALA A 52 -0.91 13.18 4.81
CA ALA A 52 -2.21 13.72 4.44
C ALA A 52 -3.11 12.56 4.01
N THR A 53 -4.14 12.24 4.80
CA THR A 53 -5.04 11.11 4.58
C THR A 53 -6.46 11.58 4.29
N LYS A 54 -7.16 10.89 3.38
CA LYS A 54 -8.51 11.27 2.94
C LYS A 54 -9.53 10.16 3.11
N ASP A 55 -9.13 8.91 2.86
CA ASP A 55 -10.03 7.76 2.96
C ASP A 55 -9.53 6.75 4.00
N ILE A 56 -10.45 6.34 4.87
CA ILE A 56 -10.20 5.52 6.05
C ILE A 56 -11.07 4.27 5.94
N VAL A 57 -10.44 3.10 5.83
CA VAL A 57 -11.11 1.80 6.04
C VAL A 57 -10.68 1.29 7.40
N SER A 58 -11.62 1.03 8.30
CA SER A 58 -11.36 0.45 9.61
C SER A 58 -12.02 -0.91 9.72
N ASP A 59 -11.22 -1.94 10.00
CA ASP A 59 -11.69 -3.31 10.19
C ASP A 59 -10.89 -3.96 11.34
N ASP A 60 -11.58 -4.56 12.32
CA ASP A 60 -10.98 -5.24 13.48
C ASP A 60 -9.80 -4.48 14.15
N GLY A 61 -9.93 -3.17 14.35
CA GLY A 61 -8.91 -2.34 15.02
C GLY A 61 -7.69 -2.00 14.16
N LEU A 62 -7.69 -2.40 12.89
CA LEU A 62 -6.74 -1.98 11.87
C LEU A 62 -7.33 -0.85 11.04
N THR A 63 -6.59 0.26 10.94
CA THR A 63 -6.96 1.41 10.12
C THR A 63 -6.08 1.48 8.88
N LEU A 64 -6.72 1.51 7.71
CA LEU A 64 -6.07 1.69 6.42
C LEU A 64 -6.33 3.11 5.92
N SER A 65 -5.26 3.87 5.72
CA SER A 65 -5.29 5.20 5.11
C SER A 65 -4.70 5.12 3.71
N ILE A 66 -5.32 5.79 2.74
CA ILE A 66 -4.90 5.74 1.33
C ILE A 66 -4.54 7.15 0.85
N SER A 67 -3.46 7.26 0.08
CA SER A 67 -3.00 8.53 -0.48
C SER A 67 -3.83 8.96 -1.70
N ASP A 68 -3.94 10.28 -1.92
CA ASP A 68 -4.55 10.83 -3.14
C ASP A 68 -3.82 10.37 -4.41
N SER A 69 -2.50 10.15 -4.33
CA SER A 69 -1.69 9.67 -5.45
C SER A 69 -2.04 8.23 -5.83
N PHE A 70 -2.24 7.37 -4.84
CA PHE A 70 -2.71 6.01 -5.08
C PHE A 70 -4.07 5.99 -5.73
N ILE A 71 -5.03 6.76 -5.20
CA ILE A 71 -6.40 6.83 -5.75
C ILE A 71 -6.39 7.36 -7.19
N LYS A 72 -5.55 8.33 -7.50
CA LYS A 72 -5.43 8.86 -8.87
C LYS A 72 -4.91 7.84 -9.89
N ILE A 73 -4.04 6.92 -9.46
CA ILE A 73 -3.41 5.95 -10.37
C ILE A 73 -4.22 4.65 -10.45
N TYR A 74 -4.69 4.14 -9.30
CA TYR A 74 -5.31 2.82 -9.17
C TYR A 74 -6.82 2.88 -8.92
N GLY A 75 -7.36 4.04 -8.56
CA GLY A 75 -8.74 4.17 -8.07
C GLY A 75 -8.90 3.69 -6.63
N LEU A 76 -10.13 3.81 -6.13
CA LEU A 76 -10.54 3.13 -4.89
C LEU A 76 -10.84 1.67 -5.20
N LEU A 77 -10.49 0.79 -4.27
CA LEU A 77 -10.73 -0.64 -4.39
C LEU A 77 -11.87 -1.07 -3.47
N ASP A 78 -12.73 -1.97 -3.95
CA ASP A 78 -13.79 -2.53 -3.11
C ASP A 78 -13.21 -3.37 -1.96
N GLU A 79 -12.04 -3.98 -2.16
CA GLU A 79 -11.31 -4.80 -1.20
C GLU A 79 -9.80 -4.56 -1.33
N TYR A 80 -9.09 -4.48 -0.21
CA TYR A 80 -7.63 -4.37 -0.13
C TYR A 80 -7.04 -5.66 0.44
N GLN A 81 -6.33 -6.44 -0.39
CA GLN A 81 -5.79 -7.74 0.01
C GLN A 81 -4.36 -7.60 0.53
N LEU A 82 -4.18 -7.61 1.86
CA LEU A 82 -2.87 -7.46 2.48
C LEU A 82 -2.24 -8.83 2.79
N GLU A 83 -1.15 -9.13 2.10
CA GLU A 83 -0.40 -10.37 2.25
C GLU A 83 0.99 -10.17 2.84
N LEU A 84 1.42 -11.12 3.66
CA LEU A 84 2.76 -11.14 4.21
C LEU A 84 3.76 -11.73 3.20
N GLY A 85 4.59 -10.86 2.62
CA GLY A 85 5.65 -11.23 1.68
C GLY A 85 7.06 -11.02 2.26
N GLY A 86 8.06 -11.38 1.46
CA GLY A 86 9.48 -11.19 1.76
C GLY A 86 10.13 -12.37 2.50
N LEU A 87 11.21 -12.92 1.93
CA LEU A 87 11.97 -14.05 2.48
C LEU A 87 12.83 -13.65 3.69
N LEU A 88 13.59 -12.55 3.59
CA LEU A 88 14.53 -12.09 4.62
C LEU A 88 13.89 -11.10 5.60
N LYS A 89 13.12 -10.14 5.07
CA LYS A 89 12.39 -9.15 5.85
C LYS A 89 10.91 -9.28 5.53
N LYS A 90 10.14 -9.76 6.51
CA LYS A 90 8.70 -9.87 6.38
C LYS A 90 8.06 -8.49 6.29
N MET A 91 7.23 -8.29 5.28
CA MET A 91 6.54 -7.04 5.00
C MET A 91 5.15 -7.32 4.46
N LEU A 92 4.19 -6.46 4.80
CA LEU A 92 2.87 -6.50 4.17
C LEU A 92 2.97 -5.94 2.74
N ARG A 93 2.21 -6.53 1.82
CA ARG A 93 2.09 -6.12 0.41
C ARG A 93 0.64 -6.16 -0.02
N LEU A 94 0.27 -5.33 -0.99
CA LEU A 94 -1.01 -5.45 -1.69
C LEU A 94 -0.88 -6.56 -2.73
N ASN A 95 -1.70 -7.60 -2.62
CA ASN A 95 -1.66 -8.73 -3.56
C ASN A 95 -2.56 -8.52 -4.77
N ASN A 96 -3.60 -7.70 -4.65
CA ASN A 96 -4.58 -7.43 -5.70
C ASN A 96 -4.28 -6.16 -6.52
N VAL A 97 -3.05 -5.64 -6.44
CA VAL A 97 -2.63 -4.43 -7.16
C VAL A 97 -1.23 -4.65 -7.72
N GLU A 98 -1.12 -4.69 -9.05
CA GLU A 98 0.17 -4.82 -9.74
C GLU A 98 0.82 -3.45 -10.03
N PRO A 99 2.15 -3.37 -10.10
CA PRO A 99 2.83 -2.18 -10.59
C PRO A 99 2.41 -1.81 -12.00
N ILE A 100 2.20 -0.51 -12.26
CA ILE A 100 1.94 0.00 -13.60
C ILE A 100 3.26 0.50 -14.20
N ILE A 101 3.67 -0.06 -15.33
CA ILE A 101 4.87 0.33 -16.07
C ILE A 101 4.45 1.02 -17.36
N LYS A 102 4.82 2.29 -17.54
CA LYS A 102 4.57 3.07 -18.76
C LYS A 102 5.88 3.28 -19.51
N ASN A 103 5.90 2.90 -20.79
CA ASN A 103 6.94 3.34 -21.71
C ASN A 103 6.61 4.79 -22.15
N ILE A 104 7.49 5.72 -21.81
CA ILE A 104 7.30 7.16 -22.11
C ILE A 104 8.22 7.66 -23.22
N CYS A 105 9.09 6.80 -23.77
CA CYS A 105 9.88 7.15 -24.93
C CYS A 105 8.98 7.20 -26.17
N LYS A 106 8.89 8.39 -26.77
CA LYS A 106 8.24 8.57 -28.07
C LYS A 106 9.09 7.84 -29.12
N ILE A 107 8.54 6.77 -29.68
CA ILE A 107 9.02 6.26 -30.96
C ILE A 107 8.51 7.28 -31.99
N ASN A 108 9.41 8.16 -32.43
CA ASN A 108 9.16 8.99 -33.61
C ASN A 108 9.24 8.14 -34.88
#